data_AF-X1CUB4-F1
#
_entry.id   AF-X1CUB4-F1
#
_cell.length_a   1.000
_cell.length_b   1.000
_cell.length_c   1.000
_cell.angle_alpha   90.00
_cell.angle_beta   90.00
_cell.angle_gamma   90.00
#
_symmetry.space_group_name_H-M   'P 1'
#
loop_
_entity.id
_entity.type
_entity.pdbx_description
1 polymer ?
#
loop_
_entity_poly.entity_id
_entity_poly.type
_entity_poly.pdbx_seq_one_letter_code
_entity_poly.pdbx_strand_id
1 'polypeptide(L)'
;LRAMVATREFTFQDDNQKKSFTFGTIMVPVQNQELGKNEIHNLMKEISGKCGIDIYPVNTGLTPEGIDLGSGSFASLEKPEILMLTGDGVSSRDAGEIWHLFDQRYNIPITMADINRFNRINLNR
;
A
#
# COMPACT_ATOMS: atom_id res chain seq x y z
N LEU A 1 9.02 -1.72 7.54
CA LEU A 1 7.66 -2.06 8.03
C LEU A 1 7.01 -3.01 7.03
N ARG A 2 6.70 -4.24 7.44
CA ARG A 2 5.93 -5.19 6.63
C ARG A 2 4.45 -4.80 6.67
N ALA A 3 3.82 -4.80 5.52
CA ALA A 3 2.39 -4.61 5.38
C ALA A 3 1.86 -5.67 4.42
N MET A 4 0.59 -5.99 4.55
CA MET A 4 -0.11 -6.90 3.67
C MET A 4 -1.40 -6.27 3.22
N VAL A 5 -1.87 -6.67 2.04
CA VAL A 5 -3.13 -6.20 1.47
C VAL A 5 -4.12 -7.36 1.36
N ALA A 6 -5.36 -7.08 1.74
CA ALA A 6 -6.46 -8.02 1.60
C ALA A 6 -6.82 -8.21 0.13
N THR A 7 -6.78 -9.48 -0.33
CA THR A 7 -7.18 -9.87 -1.69
C THR A 7 -8.61 -10.41 -1.75
N ARG A 8 -9.29 -10.49 -0.60
CA ARG A 8 -10.68 -10.91 -0.44
C ARG A 8 -11.33 -10.10 0.68
N GLU A 9 -12.66 -10.06 0.66
CA GLU A 9 -13.45 -9.44 1.72
C GLU A 9 -13.42 -10.29 3.00
N PHE A 10 -13.50 -9.62 4.14
CA PHE A 10 -13.56 -10.27 5.45
C PHE A 10 -14.29 -9.40 6.45
N THR A 11 -14.61 -9.99 7.60
CA THR A 11 -15.23 -9.26 8.69
C THR A 11 -14.41 -9.41 9.96
N PHE A 12 -14.42 -8.38 10.80
CA PHE A 12 -13.77 -8.42 12.10
C PHE A 12 -14.77 -7.98 13.18
N GLN A 13 -14.69 -8.60 14.35
CA GLN A 13 -15.54 -8.26 15.49
C GLN A 13 -14.75 -7.42 16.49
N ASP A 14 -15.21 -6.19 16.71
CA ASP A 14 -14.65 -5.23 17.64
C ASP A 14 -15.69 -4.99 18.76
N ASP A 15 -15.43 -5.49 19.98
CA ASP A 15 -16.17 -5.25 21.23
C ASP A 15 -17.71 -5.03 21.11
N ASN A 16 -18.38 -5.82 20.25
CA ASN A 16 -19.83 -5.90 19.94
C ASN A 16 -20.29 -5.41 18.55
N GLN A 17 -19.39 -4.98 17.65
CA GLN A 17 -19.77 -4.63 16.27
C GLN A 17 -18.97 -5.44 15.25
N LYS A 18 -19.69 -6.05 14.31
CA LYS A 18 -19.12 -6.70 13.14
C LYS A 18 -18.84 -5.63 12.09
N LYS A 19 -17.57 -5.43 11.76
CA LYS A 19 -17.11 -4.53 10.69
C LYS A 19 -16.73 -5.34 9.47
N SER A 20 -17.12 -4.85 8.30
CA SER A 20 -16.76 -5.45 7.01
C SER A 20 -15.61 -4.69 6.39
N PHE A 21 -14.66 -5.43 5.82
CA PHE A 21 -13.48 -4.94 5.14
C PHE A 21 -13.43 -5.52 3.74
N THR A 22 -13.08 -4.67 2.77
CA THR A 22 -13.05 -5.04 1.35
C THR A 22 -11.62 -5.22 0.85
N PHE A 23 -11.49 -5.55 -0.43
CA PHE A 23 -10.23 -5.51 -1.17
C PHE A 23 -9.46 -4.21 -0.93
N GLY A 24 -8.13 -4.30 -0.87
CA GLY A 24 -7.27 -3.13 -0.66
C GLY A 24 -7.10 -2.73 0.82
N THR A 25 -7.79 -3.38 1.75
CA THR A 25 -7.57 -3.17 3.18
C THR A 25 -6.13 -3.55 3.56
N ILE A 26 -5.43 -2.64 4.24
CA ILE A 26 -4.05 -2.84 4.66
C ILE A 26 -4.01 -3.42 6.07
N MET A 27 -3.30 -4.53 6.22
CA MET A 27 -2.99 -5.14 7.50
C MET A 27 -1.51 -4.93 7.82
N VAL A 28 -1.23 -4.39 9.01
CA VAL A 28 0.12 -4.21 9.53
C VAL A 28 0.28 -5.11 10.76
N PRO A 29 1.00 -6.24 10.67
CA PRO A 29 1.24 -7.08 11.83
C PRO A 29 2.16 -6.34 12.81
N VAL A 30 1.88 -6.46 14.12
CA VAL A 30 2.72 -5.86 15.17
C VAL A 30 3.93 -6.75 15.50
N GLN A 31 3.79 -8.07 15.31
CA GLN A 31 4.86 -9.04 15.52
C GLN A 31 5.62 -9.32 14.22
N ASN A 32 6.84 -9.87 14.35
CA ASN A 32 7.71 -10.21 13.22
C ASN A 32 8.01 -9.00 12.31
N GLN A 33 8.27 -7.86 12.95
CA GLN A 33 8.61 -6.57 12.37
C GLN A 33 9.99 -6.11 12.85
N GLU A 34 10.65 -5.28 12.05
CA GLU A 34 11.87 -4.58 12.47
C GLU A 34 11.58 -3.49 13.52
N LEU A 35 10.43 -2.83 13.40
CA LEU A 35 9.99 -1.78 14.32
C LEU A 35 9.32 -2.39 15.56
N GLY A 36 9.56 -1.78 16.72
CA GLY A 36 8.90 -2.14 17.97
C GLY A 36 7.42 -1.72 18.00
N LYS A 37 6.64 -2.36 18.90
CA LYS A 37 5.19 -2.10 19.06
C LYS A 37 4.85 -0.61 19.25
N ASN A 38 5.63 0.10 20.08
CA ASN A 38 5.37 1.52 20.36
C ASN A 38 5.67 2.40 19.14
N GLU A 39 6.70 2.07 18.36
CA GLU A 39 7.04 2.78 17.13
C GLU A 39 5.96 2.58 16.08
N ILE A 40 5.47 1.35 15.91
CA ILE A 40 4.36 1.05 15.01
C ILE A 40 3.10 1.83 15.44
N HIS A 41 2.77 1.86 16.73
CA HIS A 41 1.63 2.62 17.24
C HIS A 41 1.74 4.12 16.93
N ASN A 42 2.92 4.71 17.18
CA ASN A 42 3.17 6.12 16.87
C ASN A 42 3.08 6.40 15.36
N LEU A 43 3.63 5.51 14.54
CA LEU A 43 3.57 5.60 13.08
C LEU A 43 2.13 5.53 12.57
N MET A 44 1.32 4.59 13.08
CA MET A 44 -0.11 4.49 12.71
C MET A 44 -0.87 5.76 13.07
N LYS A 45 -0.61 6.34 14.25
CA LYS A 45 -1.22 7.60 14.69
C LYS A 45 -0.86 8.77 13.78
N GLU A 46 0.41 8.85 13.36
CA GLU A 46 0.88 9.86 12.40
C GLU A 46 0.21 9.70 11.04
N ILE A 47 0.15 8.47 10.51
CA ILE A 47 -0.45 8.18 9.21
C ILE A 47 -1.94 8.50 9.21
N SER A 48 -2.69 8.09 10.24
CA SER A 48 -4.12 8.39 10.35
C SER A 48 -4.37 9.90 10.30
N GLY A 49 -3.55 10.70 11.00
CA GLY A 49 -3.65 12.16 10.98
C GLY A 49 -3.32 12.82 9.64
N LYS A 50 -2.41 12.24 8.84
CA LYS A 50 -2.03 12.78 7.52
C LYS A 50 -2.94 12.33 6.39
N CYS A 51 -3.40 11.08 6.43
CA CYS A 51 -4.11 10.44 5.33
C CYS A 51 -5.63 10.40 5.52
N GLY A 52 -6.13 10.71 6.73
CA GLY A 52 -7.56 10.63 7.01
C GLY A 52 -8.12 9.21 6.93
N ILE A 53 -7.29 8.21 7.25
CA ILE A 53 -7.67 6.80 7.23
C ILE A 53 -8.08 6.32 8.63
N ASP A 54 -9.05 5.40 8.65
CA ASP A 54 -9.44 4.69 9.86
C ASP A 54 -8.48 3.52 10.12
N ILE A 55 -8.04 3.39 11.37
CA ILE A 55 -7.16 2.31 11.80
C ILE A 55 -7.86 1.56 12.93
N TYR A 56 -7.97 0.24 12.75
CA TYR A 56 -8.66 -0.64 13.69
C TYR A 56 -7.62 -1.54 14.40
N PRO A 57 -7.51 -1.47 15.73
CA PRO A 57 -6.67 -2.42 16.46
C PRO A 57 -7.33 -3.80 16.44
N VAL A 58 -6.54 -4.83 16.20
CA VAL A 58 -6.99 -6.22 16.21
C VAL A 58 -6.19 -7.00 17.25
N ASN A 59 -6.90 -7.72 18.12
CA ASN A 59 -6.29 -8.50 19.21
C ASN A 59 -6.05 -9.97 18.82
N THR A 60 -6.82 -10.48 17.86
CA THR A 60 -6.72 -11.86 17.38
C THR A 60 -6.64 -11.87 15.85
N GLY A 61 -6.05 -12.93 15.29
CA GLY A 61 -6.02 -13.15 13.84
C GLY A 61 -7.27 -13.83 13.29
N LEU A 62 -8.22 -14.19 14.16
CA LEU A 62 -9.44 -14.93 13.82
C LEU A 62 -10.55 -13.98 13.43
N THR A 63 -11.23 -14.30 12.34
CA THR A 63 -12.37 -13.54 11.82
C THR A 63 -13.67 -14.33 12.01
N PRO A 64 -14.80 -13.68 12.38
CA PRO A 64 -16.07 -14.37 12.51
C PRO A 64 -16.58 -14.94 11.18
N GLU A 65 -16.40 -14.19 10.10
CA GLU A 65 -16.74 -14.59 8.73
C GLU A 65 -15.74 -14.01 7.72
N GLY A 66 -15.39 -14.81 6.70
CA GLY A 66 -14.46 -14.44 5.64
C GLY A 66 -13.08 -15.05 5.82
N ILE A 67 -12.05 -14.35 5.34
CA ILE A 67 -10.65 -14.77 5.47
C ILE A 67 -10.06 -14.33 6.82
N ASP A 68 -9.32 -15.22 7.47
CA ASP A 68 -8.58 -14.86 8.69
C ASP A 68 -7.41 -13.92 8.35
N LEU A 69 -7.07 -13.04 9.29
CA LEU A 69 -5.95 -12.11 9.20
C LEU A 69 -4.58 -12.82 9.11
N GLY A 70 -4.52 -14.11 9.43
CA GLY A 70 -3.34 -14.95 9.23
C GLY A 70 -3.40 -15.87 8.00
N SER A 71 -4.48 -15.81 7.22
CA SER A 71 -4.65 -16.69 6.06
C SER A 71 -3.80 -16.24 4.86
N GLY A 72 -3.49 -17.17 3.96
CA GLY A 72 -2.79 -16.87 2.70
C GLY A 72 -3.56 -16.00 1.71
N SER A 73 -4.71 -15.44 2.10
CA SER A 73 -5.49 -14.49 1.29
C SER A 73 -5.05 -13.03 1.50
N PHE A 74 -4.00 -12.82 2.29
CA PHE A 74 -3.26 -11.57 2.37
C PHE A 74 -2.00 -11.66 1.50
N ALA A 75 -1.85 -10.72 0.57
CA ALA A 75 -0.65 -10.61 -0.23
C ALA A 75 0.34 -9.65 0.45
N SER A 76 1.63 -9.97 0.37
CA SER A 76 2.69 -9.06 0.83
C SER A 76 2.62 -7.76 0.04
N LEU A 77 2.57 -6.62 0.73
CA LEU A 77 2.58 -5.32 0.09
C LEU A 77 4.03 -4.89 -0.14
N GLU A 78 4.43 -4.88 -1.40
CA GLU A 78 5.74 -4.42 -1.82
C GLU A 78 5.67 -2.95 -2.25
N LYS A 79 6.78 -2.23 -2.06
CA LYS A 79 6.85 -0.84 -2.50
C LYS A 79 6.79 -0.84 -4.05
N PRO A 80 5.82 -0.14 -4.66
CA PRO A 80 5.73 -0.10 -6.11
C PRO A 80 6.93 0.63 -6.69
N GLU A 81 7.47 0.08 -7.77
CA GLU A 81 8.44 0.76 -8.62
C GLU A 81 7.78 1.18 -9.93
N ILE A 82 7.82 2.47 -10.22
CA ILE A 82 6.99 3.06 -11.28
C ILE A 82 7.88 3.49 -12.45
N LEU A 83 7.59 2.96 -13.63
CA LEU A 83 8.14 3.41 -14.91
C LEU A 83 7.07 4.23 -15.64
N MET A 84 7.42 5.47 -16.01
CA MET A 84 6.58 6.35 -16.81
C MET A 84 7.18 6.48 -18.21
N LEU A 85 6.36 6.22 -19.23
CA LEU A 85 6.73 6.41 -20.62
C LEU A 85 6.55 7.87 -21.03
N THR A 86 7.51 8.38 -21.78
CA THR A 86 7.62 9.77 -22.24
C THR A 86 8.11 9.79 -23.69
N GLY A 87 8.15 10.97 -24.30
CA GLY A 87 8.61 11.13 -25.68
C GLY A 87 7.46 11.16 -26.69
N ASP A 88 7.69 10.63 -27.89
CA ASP A 88 6.76 10.76 -29.00
C ASP A 88 5.36 10.21 -28.68
N GLY A 89 4.34 11.03 -28.95
CA GLY A 89 2.94 10.69 -28.68
C GLY A 89 2.50 10.89 -27.22
N VAL A 90 3.39 11.31 -26.32
CA VAL A 90 3.07 11.64 -24.92
C VAL A 90 3.11 13.16 -24.72
N SER A 91 2.03 13.72 -24.16
CA SER A 91 1.99 15.14 -23.76
C SER A 91 3.03 15.40 -22.66
N SER A 92 3.97 16.31 -22.91
CA SER A 92 4.97 16.72 -21.91
C SER A 92 4.33 17.38 -20.68
N ARG A 93 3.15 18.00 -20.85
CA ARG A 93 2.38 18.58 -19.74
C ARG A 93 1.88 17.48 -18.81
N ASP A 94 1.24 16.46 -19.37
CA ASP A 94 0.63 15.37 -18.62
C ASP A 94 1.71 14.56 -17.89
N ALA A 95 2.82 14.27 -18.60
CA ALA A 95 3.99 13.63 -18.01
C ALA A 95 4.56 14.47 -16.84
N GLY A 96 4.62 15.80 -17.01
CA GLY A 96 5.07 16.71 -15.95
C GLY A 96 4.16 16.74 -14.73
N GLU A 97 2.84 16.75 -14.92
CA GLU A 97 1.86 16.70 -13.82
C GLU A 97 1.93 15.39 -13.05
N ILE A 98 2.02 14.25 -13.75
CA ILE A 98 2.16 12.93 -13.13
C ILE A 98 3.48 12.83 -12.37
N TRP A 99 4.59 13.25 -12.98
CA TRP A 99 5.90 13.27 -12.33
C TRP A 99 5.88 14.11 -11.06
N HIS A 100 5.34 15.33 -11.15
CA HIS A 100 5.25 16.23 -10.00
C HIS A 100 4.39 15.64 -8.88
N LEU A 101 3.28 15.00 -9.20
CA LEU A 101 2.43 14.33 -8.21
C LEU A 101 3.18 13.25 -7.43
N PHE A 102 3.87 12.35 -8.14
CA PHE A 102 4.60 11.26 -7.48
C PHE A 102 5.82 11.76 -6.71
N ASP A 103 6.62 12.63 -7.31
CA ASP A 103 7.87 13.11 -6.71
C ASP A 103 7.60 14.06 -5.53
N GLN A 104 6.73 15.05 -5.70
CA GLN A 104 6.57 16.13 -4.73
C GLN A 104 5.49 15.88 -3.68
N ARG A 105 4.40 15.17 -4.02
CA ARG A 105 3.32 14.91 -3.06
C ARG A 105 3.47 13.57 -2.35
N TYR A 106 3.90 12.54 -3.09
CA TYR A 106 4.00 11.18 -2.55
C TYR A 106 5.42 10.76 -2.19
N ASN A 107 6.45 11.55 -2.55
CA ASN A 107 7.86 11.20 -2.37
C ASN A 107 8.20 9.82 -2.97
N ILE A 108 7.57 9.48 -4.10
CA ILE A 108 7.80 8.26 -4.87
C ILE A 108 8.59 8.67 -6.12
N PRO A 109 9.91 8.42 -6.17
CA PRO A 109 10.68 8.69 -7.37
C PRO A 109 10.25 7.73 -8.48
N ILE A 110 9.84 8.30 -9.62
CA ILE A 110 9.47 7.53 -10.81
C ILE A 110 10.61 7.52 -11.82
N THR A 111 10.77 6.40 -12.53
CA THR A 111 11.72 6.31 -13.63
C THR A 111 11.05 6.78 -14.91
N MET A 112 11.63 7.76 -15.60
CA MET A 112 11.13 8.20 -16.90
C MET A 112 11.90 7.54 -18.03
N ALA A 113 11.17 6.99 -19.00
CA ALA A 113 11.73 6.31 -20.15
C ALA A 113 11.16 6.89 -21.44
N ASP A 114 12.02 7.15 -22.41
CA ASP A 114 11.58 7.50 -23.76
C ASP A 114 10.98 6.26 -24.44
N ILE A 115 9.82 6.43 -25.07
CA ILE A 115 9.10 5.34 -25.74
C ILE A 115 9.95 4.65 -26.82
N ASN A 116 10.83 5.39 -27.50
CA ASN A 116 11.74 4.84 -28.51
C ASN A 116 12.82 3.93 -27.90
N ARG A 117 13.07 4.06 -26.59
CA ARG A 117 14.04 3.25 -25.85
C ARG A 117 13.39 2.12 -25.07
N PHE A 118 12.06 2.10 -24.93
CA PHE A 118 11.33 1.15 -24.08
C PHE A 118 11.75 -0.31 -24.30
N ASN A 119 11.81 -0.75 -25.55
CA ASN A 119 12.19 -2.12 -25.92
C ASN A 119 13.62 -2.52 -25.55
N ARG A 120 14.48 -1.54 -25.20
CA ARG A 120 15.88 -1.74 -24.82
C ARG A 120 16.12 -1.54 -23.32
N ILE A 121 15.09 -1.19 -22.55
CA ILE A 121 15.20 -1.00 -21.12
C ILE A 121 15.12 -2.38 -20.45
N ASN A 122 16.08 -2.63 -19.57
CA ASN A 122 16.02 -3.80 -18.70
C ASN A 122 14.98 -3.53 -17.60
N LEU A 123 13.91 -4.33 -17.58
CA LEU A 123 12.83 -4.25 -16.60
C LEU A 123 13.03 -5.22 -15.42
N ASN A 124 14.18 -5.90 -15.34
CA ASN A 124 14.50 -6.75 -14.21
C ASN A 124 14.81 -5.88 -13.00
N ARG A 125 13.84 -5.84 -12.09
CA ARG A 125 13.96 -5.37 -10.72
C ARG A 125 13.09 -6.24 -9.83
#